data_AF-A0AAV7JR96-F1
#
_entry.id   AF-A0AAV7JR96-F1
#
_cell.length_a   1.000
_cell.length_b   1.000
_cell.length_c   1.000
_cell.angle_alpha   90.00
_cell.angle_beta   90.00
_cell.angle_gamma   90.00
#
_symmetry.space_group_name_H-M   'P 1'
#
loop_
_entity.id
_entity.type
_entity.pdbx_description
1 polymer ?
#
loop_
_entity_poly.entity_id
_entity_poly.type
_entity_poly.pdbx_seq_one_letter_code
_entity_poly.pdbx_strand_id
1 'polypeptide(L)'
;MWEQIRLLCPLAQPEQILLDFEKGAINSFEHVWPNTVVKCCFFHLTENICCNLQAVGLQSDYTHNEELAMRIRKIPTLAFALPADVPDVFCQGAMNLPLRLR
;
A
#
# COMPACT_ATOMS: atom_id res chain seq x y z
N MET A 1 -8.91 -9.19 -16.59
CA MET A 1 -8.29 -10.27 -15.81
C MET A 1 -9.29 -10.92 -14.86
N TRP A 2 -9.84 -10.21 -13.86
CA TRP A 2 -10.75 -10.80 -12.86
C TRP A 2 -11.99 -11.47 -13.46
N GLU A 3 -12.59 -10.89 -14.50
CA GLU A 3 -13.70 -11.53 -15.23
C GLU A 3 -13.32 -12.89 -15.84
N GLN A 4 -12.09 -13.04 -16.35
CA GLN A 4 -11.63 -14.32 -16.88
C GLN A 4 -11.47 -15.36 -15.76
N ILE A 5 -10.99 -14.94 -14.58
CA ILE A 5 -10.90 -15.82 -13.40
C ILE A 5 -12.30 -16.25 -12.94
N ARG A 6 -13.27 -15.33 -12.96
CA ARG A 6 -14.68 -15.65 -12.67
C ARG A 6 -15.26 -16.67 -13.66
N LEU A 7 -14.93 -16.58 -14.94
CA LEU A 7 -15.36 -17.56 -15.94
C LEU A 7 -14.76 -18.96 -15.70
N LEU A 8 -13.49 -19.02 -15.27
CA LEU A 8 -12.81 -20.28 -14.97
C LEU A 8 -13.32 -20.93 -13.67
N CYS A 9 -13.73 -20.11 -12.70
CA CYS A 9 -14.22 -20.56 -11.39
C CYS A 9 -15.57 -19.87 -11.05
N PRO A 10 -16.68 -20.23 -11.71
CA PRO A 10 -17.95 -19.50 -11.60
C PRO A 10 -18.61 -19.57 -10.22
N LEU A 11 -18.20 -20.55 -9.40
CA LEU A 11 -18.68 -20.72 -8.02
C LEU A 11 -17.80 -20.02 -6.98
N ALA A 12 -16.71 -19.36 -7.39
CA ALA A 12 -15.83 -18.67 -6.47
C ALA A 12 -16.54 -17.51 -5.78
N GLN A 13 -16.61 -17.58 -4.44
CA GLN A 13 -17.11 -16.51 -3.57
C GLN A 13 -16.05 -16.26 -2.49
N PRO A 14 -14.93 -15.59 -2.84
CA PRO A 14 -13.88 -15.33 -1.87
C PRO A 14 -14.43 -14.44 -0.75
N GLU A 15 -14.18 -14.82 0.50
CA GLU A 15 -14.54 -13.99 1.66
C GLU A 15 -13.63 -12.77 1.77
N GLN A 16 -12.34 -12.96 1.46
CA GLN A 16 -11.32 -11.92 1.53
C GLN A 16 -10.29 -12.09 0.42
N ILE A 17 -9.73 -10.99 -0.05
CA ILE A 17 -8.55 -10.96 -0.92
C ILE A 17 -7.49 -9.99 -0.38
N LEU A 18 -6.23 -10.27 -0.68
CA LEU A 18 -5.12 -9.34 -0.49
C LEU A 18 -4.65 -8.84 -1.87
N LEU A 19 -4.73 -7.53 -2.11
CA LEU A 19 -4.31 -6.89 -3.36
C LEU A 19 -3.22 -5.86 -3.11
N ASP A 20 -2.54 -5.41 -4.17
CA ASP A 20 -1.64 -4.27 -4.08
C ASP A 20 -2.42 -2.98 -3.79
N PHE A 21 -1.73 -1.95 -3.27
CA PHE A 21 -2.30 -0.63 -2.93
C PHE A 21 -2.66 0.22 -4.17
N GLU A 22 -3.15 -0.42 -5.23
CA GLU A 22 -3.51 0.20 -6.50
C GLU A 22 -5.02 0.30 -6.66
N LYS A 23 -5.53 1.53 -6.78
CA LYS A 23 -6.97 1.80 -6.92
C LYS A 23 -7.59 1.09 -8.12
N GLY A 24 -6.85 0.95 -9.22
CA GLY A 24 -7.30 0.21 -10.40
C GLY A 24 -7.52 -1.28 -10.10
N ALA A 25 -6.55 -1.91 -9.42
CA ALA A 25 -6.66 -3.31 -9.01
C ALA A 25 -7.85 -3.53 -8.06
N ILE A 26 -8.01 -2.68 -7.06
CA ILE A 26 -9.12 -2.71 -6.09
C ILE A 26 -10.46 -2.59 -6.81
N ASN A 27 -10.66 -1.50 -7.57
CA ASN A 27 -11.92 -1.24 -8.27
C ASN A 27 -12.28 -2.38 -9.24
N SER A 28 -11.29 -2.89 -9.98
CA SER A 28 -11.51 -3.97 -10.95
C SER A 28 -11.90 -5.28 -10.28
N PHE A 29 -11.41 -5.55 -9.07
CA PHE A 29 -11.77 -6.74 -8.30
C PHE A 29 -13.17 -6.59 -7.70
N GLU A 30 -13.45 -5.46 -7.06
CA GLU A 30 -14.76 -5.14 -6.46
C GLU A 30 -15.90 -5.16 -7.50
N HIS A 31 -15.60 -4.81 -8.76
CA HIS A 31 -16.55 -4.96 -9.85
C HIS A 31 -17.00 -6.41 -10.09
N VAL A 32 -16.07 -7.37 -9.92
CA VAL A 32 -16.33 -8.79 -10.17
C VAL A 32 -16.89 -9.49 -8.93
N TRP A 33 -16.37 -9.15 -7.75
CA TRP A 33 -16.80 -9.69 -6.45
C TRP A 33 -17.08 -8.56 -5.43
N PRO A 34 -18.27 -7.94 -5.48
CA PRO A 34 -18.58 -6.76 -4.66
C PRO A 34 -18.75 -7.03 -3.16
N ASN A 35 -18.96 -8.30 -2.78
CA ASN A 35 -19.19 -8.71 -1.39
C ASN A 35 -17.92 -9.22 -0.70
N THR A 36 -16.79 -9.25 -1.39
CA THR A 36 -15.51 -9.73 -0.84
C THR A 36 -14.82 -8.61 -0.08
N VAL A 37 -14.25 -8.94 1.08
CA VAL A 37 -13.43 -7.99 1.83
C VAL A 37 -12.08 -7.80 1.13
N VAL A 38 -11.85 -6.62 0.59
CA VAL A 38 -10.55 -6.26 0.01
C VAL A 38 -9.63 -5.74 1.11
N LYS A 39 -8.48 -6.40 1.28
CA LYS A 39 -7.36 -5.90 2.07
C LYS A 39 -6.21 -5.53 1.14
N CYS A 40 -5.47 -4.49 1.49
CA CYS A 40 -4.30 -4.08 0.72
C CYS A 40 -3.01 -4.59 1.37
N CYS A 41 -2.06 -5.00 0.55
CA CYS A 41 -0.78 -5.56 0.98
C CYS A 41 0.16 -4.45 1.46
N PHE A 42 0.31 -4.36 2.79
CA PHE A 42 1.24 -3.43 3.42
C PHE A 42 2.70 -3.71 3.04
N PHE A 43 3.06 -4.99 2.87
CA PHE A 43 4.41 -5.38 2.47
C PHE A 43 4.78 -4.80 1.10
N HIS A 44 3.94 -5.03 0.07
CA HIS A 44 4.18 -4.46 -1.26
C HIS A 44 4.11 -2.94 -1.28
N LEU A 45 3.28 -2.32 -0.43
CA LEU A 45 3.31 -0.85 -0.25
C LEU A 45 4.69 -0.37 0.21
N THR A 46 5.26 -1.00 1.24
CA THR A 46 6.59 -0.62 1.75
C THR A 46 7.71 -0.88 0.73
N GLU A 47 7.66 -1.99 -0.01
CA GLU A 47 8.63 -2.28 -1.05
C GLU A 47 8.55 -1.29 -2.22
N ASN A 48 7.34 -0.96 -2.67
CA ASN A 48 7.14 0.03 -3.73
C ASN A 48 7.67 1.40 -3.33
N ILE A 49 7.53 1.81 -2.07
CA ILE A 49 8.13 3.05 -1.56
C ILE A 49 9.66 2.98 -1.64
N CYS A 50 10.29 1.89 -1.18
CA CYS A 50 11.73 1.69 -1.27
C CYS A 50 12.23 1.74 -2.73
N CYS A 51 11.57 1.02 -3.64
CA CYS A 51 11.89 1.02 -5.07
C CYS A 51 11.77 2.43 -5.65
N ASN A 52 10.74 3.19 -5.28
CA ASN A 52 10.57 4.56 -5.75
C ASN A 52 11.67 5.48 -5.24
N LEU A 53 12.07 5.38 -3.96
CA LEU A 53 13.20 6.15 -3.41
C LEU A 53 14.49 5.91 -4.18
N GLN A 54 14.76 4.65 -4.55
CA GLN A 54 15.93 4.29 -5.37
C GLN A 54 15.80 4.89 -6.77
N ALA A 55 14.63 4.76 -7.41
CA ALA A 55 14.38 5.26 -8.75
C ALA A 55 14.53 6.78 -8.87
N VAL A 56 14.15 7.54 -7.83
CA VAL A 56 14.32 9.00 -7.79
C VAL A 56 15.68 9.46 -7.24
N GLY A 57 16.60 8.54 -6.95
CA GLY A 57 17.94 8.87 -6.48
C GLY A 57 18.04 9.30 -5.01
N LEU A 58 16.98 9.10 -4.21
CA LEU A 58 16.93 9.50 -2.80
C LEU A 58 17.46 8.44 -1.83
N GLN A 59 18.06 7.35 -2.29
CA GLN A 59 18.55 6.27 -1.43
C GLN A 59 19.62 6.76 -0.44
N SER A 60 20.55 7.59 -0.91
CA SER A 60 21.60 8.18 -0.05
C SER A 60 21.00 9.10 1.00
N ASP A 61 20.10 10.00 0.59
CA ASP A 61 19.46 10.94 1.51
C ASP A 61 18.59 10.19 2.53
N TYR A 62 17.84 9.17 2.12
CA TYR A 62 17.07 8.36 3.06
C TYR A 62 17.96 7.68 4.12
N THR A 63 19.21 7.35 3.78
CA THR A 63 20.15 6.67 4.69
C THR A 63 20.82 7.67 5.65
N HIS A 64 21.15 8.87 5.16
CA HIS A 64 22.00 9.81 5.89
C HIS A 64 21.27 11.05 6.42
N ASN A 65 20.05 11.32 5.95
CA ASN A 65 19.19 12.41 6.41
C ASN A 65 18.02 11.84 7.22
N GLU A 66 18.17 11.87 8.54
CA GLU A 66 17.16 11.35 9.48
C GLU A 66 15.81 12.07 9.34
N GLU A 67 15.81 13.37 9.08
CA GLU A 67 14.58 14.15 8.91
C GLU A 67 13.79 13.68 7.68
N LEU A 68 14.47 13.50 6.55
CA LEU A 68 13.86 12.95 5.34
C LEU A 68 13.37 11.52 5.59
N ALA A 69 14.22 10.68 6.19
CA ALA A 69 13.90 9.29 6.47
C ALA A 69 12.66 9.17 7.37
N MET A 70 12.53 10.03 8.38
CA MET A 70 11.34 10.13 9.21
C MET A 70 10.11 10.49 8.38
N ARG A 71 10.17 11.52 7.53
CA ARG A 71 9.04 11.94 6.67
C ARG A 71 8.59 10.80 5.74
N ILE A 72 9.54 10.09 5.12
CA ILE A 72 9.26 8.95 4.24
C ILE A 72 8.64 7.78 4.99
N ARG A 73 9.10 7.48 6.21
CA ARG A 73 8.52 6.41 7.06
C ARG A 73 7.06 6.66 7.45
N LYS A 74 6.55 7.90 7.37
CA LYS A 74 5.12 8.21 7.59
C LYS A 74 4.22 7.83 6.43
N ILE A 75 4.73 7.79 5.21
CA ILE A 75 3.94 7.47 4.02
C ILE A 75 3.21 6.12 4.16
N PRO A 76 3.88 5.00 4.49
CA PRO A 76 3.19 3.72 4.61
C PRO A 76 2.18 3.71 5.76
N THR A 77 2.36 4.52 6.80
CA THR A 77 1.45 4.55 7.98
C THR A 77 0.07 5.10 7.64
N LEU A 78 -0.05 5.85 6.53
CA LEU A 78 -1.33 6.33 6.02
C LEU A 78 -2.28 5.19 5.64
N ALA A 79 -1.76 3.98 5.40
CA ALA A 79 -2.58 2.78 5.19
C ALA A 79 -3.48 2.45 6.39
N PHE A 80 -3.16 2.96 7.58
CA PHE A 80 -3.92 2.76 8.81
C PHE A 80 -4.72 3.99 9.25
N ALA A 81 -4.63 5.09 8.50
CA ALA A 81 -5.35 6.32 8.80
C ALA A 81 -6.76 6.27 8.20
N LEU A 82 -7.74 6.80 8.92
CA LEU A 82 -9.01 7.15 8.30
C LEU A 82 -8.80 8.36 7.36
N PRO A 83 -9.56 8.48 6.27
CA PRO A 83 -9.39 9.59 5.33
C PRO A 83 -9.43 10.98 5.97
N ALA A 84 -10.25 11.16 7.02
CA ALA A 84 -10.35 12.42 7.76
C ALA A 84 -9.09 12.74 8.58
N ASP A 85 -8.36 11.71 9.02
CA ASP A 85 -7.22 11.83 9.93
C ASP A 85 -5.88 11.87 9.17
N VAL A 86 -5.89 11.71 7.84
CA VAL A 86 -4.69 11.70 7.00
C VAL A 86 -3.78 12.91 7.25
N PRO A 87 -4.28 14.17 7.34
CA PRO A 87 -3.43 15.33 7.61
C PRO A 87 -2.72 15.21 8.97
N ASP A 88 -3.43 14.78 10.00
CA ASP A 88 -2.91 14.67 11.35
C ASP A 88 -1.91 13.52 11.46
N VAL A 89 -2.22 12.35 10.89
CA VAL A 89 -1.31 11.19 10.86
C VAL A 89 -0.05 11.52 10.07
N PHE A 90 -0.14 12.28 8.98
CA PHE A 90 1.04 12.68 8.22
C PHE A 90 1.91 13.70 8.99
N CYS A 91 1.29 14.67 9.66
CA CYS A 91 2.02 15.68 10.43
C CYS A 91 2.63 15.10 11.72
N GLN A 92 1.89 14.27 12.45
CA GLN A 92 2.21 13.83 13.81
C GLN A 92 2.74 12.40 13.89
N GLY A 93 2.48 11.57 12.86
CA GLY A 93 2.76 10.14 12.88
C GLY A 93 4.25 9.83 13.05
N ALA A 94 4.56 9.06 14.09
CA ALA A 94 5.87 8.49 14.35
C ALA A 94 5.72 6.97 14.52
N MET A 95 5.16 6.26 13.53
CA MET A 95 5.45 4.82 13.50
C MET A 95 6.89 4.68 13.02
N ASN A 96 7.76 4.23 13.91
CA ASN A 96 9.09 3.75 13.56
C ASN A 96 8.96 2.44 12.80
N LEU A 97 8.56 2.53 11.53
CA LEU A 97 8.50 1.40 10.64
C LEU A 97 9.86 1.25 9.95
N PRO A 98 10.61 0.16 10.17
CA PRO A 98 11.85 -0.07 9.45
C PRO A 98 11.52 -0.39 7.98
N LEU A 99 11.52 0.62 7.12
CA LEU A 99 11.59 0.40 5.67
C LEU A 99 12.96 -0.19 5.38
N ARG A 100 13.00 -1.46 4.97
CA ARG A 100 14.23 -2.11 4.56
C ARG A 100 14.50 -1.70 3.12
N LEU A 101 15.51 -0.87 2.92
CA LEU A 101 16.12 -0.72 1.60
C LEU A 101 16.82 -2.05 1.28
N ARG A 102 16.56 -2.58 0.08
CA ARG A 102 17.33 -3.69 -0.48
C ARG A 102 18.66 -3.17 -1.02
#